data_AF-A0ABC9KE81-F1
#
_entry.id   AF-A0ABC9KE81-F1
#
_cell.length_a   1.000
_cell.length_b   1.000
_cell.length_c   1.000
_cell.angle_alpha   90.00
_cell.angle_beta   90.00
_cell.angle_gamma   90.00
#
_symmetry.space_group_name_H-M   'P 1'
#
loop_
_entity.id
_entity.type
_entity.pdbx_description
1 polymer ?
#
loop_
_entity_poly.entity_id
_entity_poly.type
_entity_poly.pdbx_seq_one_letter_code
_entity_poly.pdbx_strand_id
1 'polypeptide(L)'
;MKLNDFLKPELLGNKFIAVKGYTEVLDRETNKPVALRLNVSIQDEDSDFFMEMIQVKVNTLSPTASVQEMANNKTCPVTLKDLNVGQYNGNLWFSCSNVILVTK
;
A
#
# COMPACT_ATOMS: atom_id res chain seq x y z
N MET A 1 -16.10 16.26 4.78
CA MET A 1 -14.80 15.95 4.14
C MET A 1 -14.36 17.10 3.24
N LYS A 2 -13.18 17.66 3.47
CA LYS A 2 -12.50 18.62 2.58
C LYS A 2 -11.51 17.84 1.70
N LEU A 3 -11.19 18.33 0.51
CA LEU A 3 -10.30 17.64 -0.46
C LEU A 3 -8.91 17.30 0.12
N ASN A 4 -8.42 18.07 1.09
CA ASN A 4 -7.13 17.82 1.74
C ASN A 4 -7.19 16.76 2.85
N ASP A 5 -8.39 16.30 3.25
CA ASP A 5 -8.52 15.24 4.26
C ASP A 5 -7.95 13.91 3.75
N PHE A 6 -7.92 13.67 2.43
CA PHE A 6 -7.26 12.50 1.82
C PHE A 6 -5.74 12.46 2.06
N LEU A 7 -5.11 13.58 2.43
CA LEU A 7 -3.68 13.65 2.74
C LEU A 7 -3.34 13.22 4.17
N LYS A 8 -4.34 12.82 4.95
CA LYS A 8 -4.18 12.35 6.33
C LYS A 8 -4.28 10.83 6.36
N PRO A 9 -3.14 10.10 6.38
CA PRO A 9 -3.13 8.64 6.40
C PRO A 9 -3.98 8.04 7.52
N GLU A 10 -4.07 8.73 8.66
CA GLU A 10 -4.87 8.34 9.82
C GLU A 10 -6.37 8.22 9.54
N LEU A 11 -6.89 8.94 8.53
CA LEU A 11 -8.30 8.87 8.16
C LEU A 11 -8.61 7.64 7.30
N LEU A 12 -7.60 6.96 6.76
CA LEU A 12 -7.76 5.72 5.98
C LEU A 12 -7.92 4.49 6.88
N GLY A 13 -7.82 4.65 8.21
CA GLY A 13 -7.84 3.56 9.16
C GLY A 13 -6.54 2.75 9.18
N ASN A 14 -6.61 1.55 9.77
CA ASN A 14 -5.48 0.64 9.91
C ASN A 14 -5.76 -0.80 9.44
N LYS A 15 -6.98 -1.09 8.99
CA LYS A 15 -7.37 -2.40 8.44
C LYS A 15 -7.26 -2.39 6.91
N PHE A 16 -6.21 -3.04 6.41
CA PHE A 16 -5.95 -3.15 4.98
C PHE A 16 -5.92 -4.60 4.53
N ILE A 17 -6.39 -4.84 3.31
CA ILE A 17 -6.28 -6.13 2.63
C ILE A 17 -5.41 -5.96 1.39
N ALA A 18 -4.27 -6.64 1.35
CA ALA A 18 -3.49 -6.72 0.13
C ALA A 18 -4.19 -7.64 -0.87
N VAL A 19 -4.25 -7.20 -2.13
CA VAL A 19 -4.88 -7.93 -3.23
C VAL A 19 -3.81 -8.18 -4.29
N LYS A 20 -3.45 -9.46 -4.50
CA LYS A 20 -2.33 -9.92 -5.35
C LYS A 20 -0.93 -9.72 -4.72
N GLY A 21 0.06 -10.40 -5.32
CA GLY A 21 1.47 -10.26 -4.96
C GLY A 21 2.09 -8.93 -5.41
N TYR A 22 3.35 -8.70 -5.02
CA TYR A 22 4.08 -7.50 -5.41
C TYR A 22 4.42 -7.47 -6.90
N THR A 23 4.53 -6.26 -7.43
CA THR A 23 5.20 -6.00 -8.72
C THR A 23 6.39 -5.07 -8.52
N GLU A 24 7.42 -5.22 -9.34
CA GLU A 24 8.61 -4.37 -9.24
C GLU A 24 8.35 -2.99 -9.83
N VAL A 25 8.88 -1.97 -9.16
CA VAL A 25 9.03 -0.63 -9.71
C VAL A 25 10.47 -0.48 -10.13
N LEU A 26 10.70 -0.32 -11.43
CA LEU A 26 12.02 -0.20 -12.02
C LEU A 26 12.45 1.27 -12.09
N ASP A 27 13.73 1.51 -11.83
CA ASP A 27 14.37 2.77 -12.14
C ASP A 27 14.43 2.98 -13.66
N ARG A 28 14.12 4.19 -14.11
CA ARG A 28 13.97 4.49 -15.55
C ARG A 28 15.30 4.41 -16.30
N GLU A 29 16.41 4.75 -15.66
CA GLU A 29 17.72 4.85 -16.31
C GLU A 29 18.47 3.52 -16.26
N THR A 30 18.42 2.84 -15.13
CA THR A 30 19.19 1.61 -14.87
C THR A 30 18.39 0.33 -15.08
N ASN A 31 17.06 0.43 -15.20
CA ASN A 31 16.13 -0.69 -15.29
C ASN A 31 16.21 -1.69 -14.11
N LYS A 32 16.79 -1.24 -12.98
CA LYS A 32 16.91 -2.04 -11.76
C LYS A 32 15.70 -1.81 -10.85
N PRO A 33 15.25 -2.84 -10.10
CA PRO A 33 14.21 -2.65 -9.09
C PRO A 33 14.67 -1.64 -8.03
N VAL A 34 13.81 -0.67 -7.72
CA VAL A 34 14.05 0.34 -6.66
C VAL A 34 12.96 0.36 -5.60
N ALA A 35 11.81 -0.25 -5.88
CA ALA A 35 10.72 -0.39 -4.94
C ALA A 35 9.81 -1.54 -5.38
N LEU A 36 8.88 -1.92 -4.50
CA LEU A 36 7.78 -2.80 -4.85
C LEU A 36 6.48 -2.01 -4.93
N ARG A 37 5.51 -2.52 -5.66
CA ARG A 37 4.14 -2.03 -5.71
C ARG A 37 3.20 -3.11 -5.24
N LEU A 38 2.24 -2.72 -4.41
CA LEU A 38 1.21 -3.59 -3.87
C LEU A 38 -0.15 -2.95 -4.10
N ASN A 39 -1.14 -3.73 -4.55
CA ASN A 39 -2.51 -3.26 -4.56
C ASN A 39 -3.12 -3.58 -3.19
N VAL A 40 -3.81 -2.60 -2.63
CA VAL A 40 -4.39 -2.68 -1.29
C VAL A 40 -5.83 -2.19 -1.34
N SER A 41 -6.69 -2.85 -0.58
CA SER A 41 -8.05 -2.44 -0.30
C SER A 41 -8.13 -1.89 1.12
N ILE A 42 -8.78 -0.75 1.28
CA ILE A 42 -9.10 -0.18 2.60
C ILE A 42 -10.38 -0.86 3.08
N GLN A 43 -10.30 -1.56 4.21
CA GLN A 43 -11.38 -2.39 4.76
C GLN A 43 -11.65 -2.06 6.23
N ASP A 44 -11.35 -0.83 6.62
CA ASP A 44 -11.62 -0.36 7.96
C ASP A 44 -13.04 0.21 8.05
N GLU A 45 -13.87 -0.39 8.91
CA GLU A 45 -15.26 0.03 9.13
C GLU A 45 -15.34 1.43 9.78
N ASP A 46 -14.29 1.83 10.49
CA ASP A 46 -14.18 3.14 11.14
C ASP A 46 -13.58 4.21 10.21
N SER A 47 -13.18 3.84 9.00
CA SER A 47 -12.63 4.77 8.00
C SER A 47 -13.76 5.49 7.26
N ASP A 48 -13.65 6.81 7.16
CA ASP A 48 -14.51 7.64 6.30
C ASP A 48 -14.32 7.34 4.80
N PHE A 49 -13.32 6.51 4.46
CA PHE A 49 -12.90 6.19 3.10
C PHE A 49 -13.02 4.69 2.84
N PHE A 50 -13.77 4.35 1.80
CA PHE A 50 -13.77 3.01 1.21
C PHE A 50 -13.13 3.10 -0.17
N MET A 51 -11.97 2.46 -0.34
CA MET A 51 -11.27 2.37 -1.63
C MET A 51 -10.91 0.92 -1.90
N GLU A 52 -11.49 0.35 -2.96
CA GLU A 52 -11.35 -1.08 -3.25
C GLU A 52 -9.95 -1.47 -3.74
N MET A 53 -9.24 -0.57 -4.43
CA MET A 53 -7.93 -0.90 -5.03
C MET A 53 -7.02 0.32 -5.16
N ILE A 54 -6.35 0.71 -4.07
CA ILE A 54 -5.27 1.69 -4.11
C ILE A 54 -3.93 1.01 -4.44
N GLN A 55 -3.08 1.69 -5.20
CA GLN A 55 -1.73 1.24 -5.48
C GLN A 55 -0.76 1.87 -4.49
N VAL A 56 -0.12 1.04 -3.68
CA VAL A 56 0.84 1.47 -2.66
C VAL A 56 2.25 1.16 -3.13
N LYS A 57 3.11 2.18 -3.19
CA LYS A 57 4.55 2.00 -3.39
C LYS A 57 5.20 1.62 -2.05
N VAL A 58 5.81 0.45 -2.01
CA VAL A 58 6.56 -0.05 -0.85
C VAL A 58 8.02 0.34 -1.05
N ASN A 59 8.53 1.26 -0.24
CA ASN A 59 9.86 1.85 -0.38
C ASN A 59 10.98 0.94 0.16
N THR A 60 10.88 -0.37 -0.12
CA THR A 60 11.88 -1.39 0.16
C THR A 60 11.71 -2.56 -0.82
N LEU A 61 12.80 -3.26 -1.12
CA LEU A 61 12.79 -4.51 -1.90
C LEU A 61 12.65 -5.76 -1.01
N SER A 62 12.78 -5.59 0.30
CA SER A 62 12.72 -6.67 1.29
C SER A 62 11.69 -6.35 2.37
N PRO A 63 10.38 -6.32 2.04
CA PRO A 63 9.33 -6.14 3.02
C PRO A 63 9.24 -7.33 3.99
N THR A 64 8.69 -7.10 5.18
CA THR A 64 8.49 -8.16 6.19
C THR A 64 7.50 -9.23 5.69
N ALA A 65 6.41 -8.80 5.06
CA ALA A 65 5.55 -9.68 4.28
C ALA A 65 6.26 -10.03 2.97
N SER A 66 6.83 -11.23 2.88
CA SER A 66 7.72 -11.62 1.79
C SER A 66 6.98 -11.77 0.45
N VAL A 67 7.72 -11.66 -0.65
CA VAL A 67 7.15 -11.84 -2.00
C VAL A 67 6.51 -13.22 -2.17
N GLN A 68 7.09 -14.25 -1.56
CA GLN A 68 6.57 -15.62 -1.62
C GLN A 68 5.24 -15.76 -0.87
N GLU A 69 5.14 -15.21 0.34
CA GLU A 69 3.89 -15.23 1.12
C GLU A 69 2.77 -14.48 0.40
N MET A 70 3.09 -13.34 -0.21
CA MET A 70 2.13 -12.52 -0.94
C MET A 70 1.70 -13.12 -2.28
N ALA A 71 2.53 -13.95 -2.91
CA ALA A 71 2.16 -14.67 -4.14
C ALA A 71 1.19 -15.83 -3.86
N ASN A 72 1.33 -16.50 -2.71
CA ASN A 72 0.51 -17.65 -2.34
C ASN A 72 -0.90 -17.26 -1.84
N ASN A 73 -1.05 -16.07 -1.28
CA ASN A 73 -2.33 -15.58 -0.76
C ASN A 73 -3.04 -14.70 -1.79
N LYS A 74 -4.23 -15.12 -2.27
CA LYS A 74 -5.03 -14.32 -3.23
C LYS A 74 -5.37 -12.94 -2.66
N THR A 75 -5.71 -12.91 -1.37
CA THR A 75 -5.87 -11.70 -0.55
C THR A 75 -5.37 -11.99 0.86
N CYS A 76 -4.74 -11.03 1.51
CA CYS A 76 -4.30 -11.18 2.91
C CYS A 76 -4.38 -9.87 3.70
N PRO A 77 -4.72 -9.92 5.00
CA PRO A 77 -4.64 -8.77 5.89
C PRO A 77 -3.20 -8.28 6.06
N VAL A 78 -3.01 -6.97 5.95
CA VAL A 78 -1.70 -6.33 6.08
C VAL A 78 -1.77 -5.04 6.87
N THR A 79 -0.65 -4.71 7.51
CA THR A 79 -0.37 -3.38 8.05
C THR A 79 0.64 -2.67 7.15
N LEU A 80 0.34 -1.44 6.76
CA LEU A 80 1.23 -0.58 6.00
C LEU A 80 1.99 0.34 6.95
N LYS A 81 3.29 0.09 7.15
CA LYS A 81 4.11 0.87 8.07
C LYS A 81 4.45 2.23 7.47
N ASP A 82 4.32 3.29 8.27
CA ASP A 82 4.60 4.68 7.84
C ASP A 82 3.84 5.03 6.55
N LEU A 83 2.55 4.70 6.52
CA LEU A 83 1.68 5.02 5.39
C LEU A 83 1.68 6.53 5.17
N ASN A 84 1.98 6.93 3.94
CA ASN A 84 2.03 8.30 3.50
C ASN A 84 1.16 8.48 2.25
N VAL A 85 0.37 9.55 2.25
CA VAL A 85 -0.49 9.93 1.13
C VAL A 85 0.00 11.27 0.58
N GLY A 86 0.42 11.28 -0.67
CA GLY A 86 0.75 12.48 -1.42
C GLY A 86 -0.31 12.80 -2.47
N GLN A 87 -0.28 14.02 -3.00
CA GLN A 87 -1.05 14.39 -4.17
C GLN A 87 -0.13 15.02 -5.20
N TYR A 88 -0.23 14.57 -6.45
CA TYR A 88 0.51 15.15 -7.57
C TYR A 88 -0.37 15.15 -8.83
N ASN A 89 -0.49 16.31 -9.46
CA ASN A 89 -1.35 16.52 -10.63
C ASN A 89 -2.79 16.01 -10.44
N GLY A 90 -3.37 16.25 -9.26
CA GLY A 90 -4.74 15.81 -8.93
C GLY A 90 -4.88 14.32 -8.59
N ASN A 91 -3.83 13.51 -8.75
CA ASN A 91 -3.85 12.10 -8.39
C ASN A 91 -3.27 11.88 -7.00
N LEU A 92 -3.87 10.97 -6.24
CA LEU A 92 -3.36 10.52 -4.95
C LEU A 92 -2.27 9.46 -5.15
N TRP A 93 -1.23 9.55 -4.34
CA TRP A 93 -0.10 8.64 -4.32
C TRP A 93 0.04 8.05 -2.93
N PHE A 94 0.01 6.72 -2.85
CA PHE A 94 0.12 6.01 -1.59
C PHE A 94 1.49 5.35 -1.51
N SER A 95 2.14 5.46 -0.36
CA SER A 95 3.43 4.82 -0.12
C SER A 95 3.57 4.38 1.33
N CYS A 96 4.38 3.35 1.57
CA CYS A 96 4.71 2.90 2.90
C CYS A 96 6.19 2.48 2.96
N SER A 97 6.76 2.43 4.16
CA SER A 97 8.15 1.99 4.37
C SER A 97 8.25 0.46 4.40
N ASN A 98 7.19 -0.23 4.81
CA ASN A 98 7.16 -1.68 4.94
C ASN A 98 5.71 -2.21 4.90
N VAL A 99 5.59 -3.52 4.65
CA VAL A 99 4.32 -4.26 4.70
C VAL A 99 4.51 -5.43 5.65
N ILE A 100 3.56 -5.59 6.58
CA ILE A 100 3.59 -6.65 7.60
C ILE A 100 2.29 -7.43 7.49
N LEU A 101 2.36 -8.75 7.45
CA LEU A 101 1.17 -9.60 7.49
C LEU A 101 0.51 -9.49 8.87
N VAL A 102 -0.81 -9.33 8.90
CA VAL A 102 -1.57 -9.49 10.13
C VAL A 102 -1.95 -10.96 10.21
N THR A 103 -1.17 -11.75 10.95
CA THR A 103 -1.56 -13.10 11.34
C THR A 103 -2.73 -13.02 12.33
N LYS A 104 -3.77 -13.83 12.09
CA LYS A 104 -4.86 -14.06 13.05
C LYS A 104 -4.34 -14.74 14.31
#